data_AF-F2QAL3-F1
#
_entry.id   AF-F2QAL3-F1
#
_cell.length_a   1.000
_cell.length_b   1.000
_cell.length_c   1.000
_cell.angle_alpha   90.00
_cell.angle_beta   90.00
_cell.angle_gamma   90.00
#
_symmetry.space_group_name_H-M   'P 1'
#
loop_
_entity.id
_entity.type
_entity.pdbx_description
1 polymer ?
#
loop_
_entity_poly.entity_id
_entity_poly.type
_entity_poly.pdbx_seq_one_letter_code
_entity_poly.pdbx_strand_id
1 'polypeptide(L)' 'LLGMNLLTLGLLILTLFLPNLLTDPENFTPANPLITPPHIKPEWYFLFA' A
#
# COMPACT_ATOMS: atom_id res chain seq x y z
N LEU A 1 -21.49 -3.78 -17.03
CA LEU A 1 -21.64 -4.24 -15.63
C LEU A 1 -20.60 -5.27 -15.22
N LEU A 2 -20.33 -6.32 -16.00
CA LEU A 2 -19.35 -7.36 -15.65
C LEU A 2 -17.96 -6.82 -15.25
N GLY A 3 -17.35 -5.96 -16.08
CA GLY A 3 -16.02 -5.40 -15.78
C GLY A 3 -15.98 -4.57 -14.49
N MET A 4 -17.02 -3.78 -14.23
CA MET A 4 -17.18 -3.03 -12.99
C MET A 4 -17.26 -3.99 -11.78
N ASN A 5 -18.08 -5.05 -11.87
CA ASN A 5 -18.21 -6.04 -10.80
C ASN A 5 -16.89 -6.78 -10.51
N LEU A 6 -16.09 -7.09 -11.54
CA LEU A 6 -14.79 -7.74 -11.37
C LEU A 6 -13.77 -6.82 -10.66
N LEU A 7 -13.70 -5.54 -11.06
CA LEU A 7 -12.85 -4.55 -10.39
C LEU A 7 -13.27 -4.35 -8.94
N THR A 8 -14.57 -4.17 -8.68
CA THR A 8 -15.08 -4.00 -7.32
C THR A 8 -14.81 -5.24 -6.45
N LEU A 9 -14.98 -6.45 -6.99
CA LEU A 9 -14.67 -7.68 -6.25
C LEU A 9 -13.18 -7.75 -5.88
N GLY A 10 -12.28 -7.43 -6.81
CA GLY A 10 -10.84 -7.38 -6.54
C GLY A 10 -10.48 -6.36 -5.46
N LEU A 11 -11.07 -5.16 -5.52
CA LEU A 11 -10.89 -4.12 -4.50
C LEU A 11 -11.41 -4.56 -3.13
N LEU A 12 -12.59 -5.19 -3.07
CA LEU A 12 -13.15 -5.71 -1.82
C LEU A 12 -12.25 -6.80 -1.21
N ILE A 13 -11.69 -7.68 -2.03
CA ILE A 13 -10.75 -8.70 -1.54
C ILE A 13 -9.51 -8.04 -0.93
N LEU A 14 -8.93 -7.06 -1.65
CA LEU A 14 -7.75 -6.33 -1.19
C LEU A 14 -8.03 -5.62 0.15
N THR A 15 -9.12 -4.85 0.25
CA THR A 15 -9.39 -4.02 1.43
C THR A 15 -9.88 -4.82 2.65
N LEU A 16 -10.66 -5.88 2.45
CA LEU A 16 -11.24 -6.66 3.55
C LEU A 16 -10.31 -7.76 4.06
N PHE A 17 -9.51 -8.38 3.21
CA PHE A 17 -8.66 -9.52 3.58
C PHE A 17 -7.16 -9.20 3.59
N LEU A 18 -6.70 -8.26 2.77
CA LEU A 18 -5.28 -7.96 2.57
C LEU A 18 -4.96 -6.45 2.72
N PRO A 19 -5.46 -5.77 3.78
CA PRO A 19 -5.48 -4.30 3.84
C PRO A 19 -4.10 -3.64 3.79
N ASN A 20 -3.06 -4.34 4.26
CA ASN A 20 -1.70 -3.81 4.34
C ASN A 20 -0.75 -4.40 3.29
N LEU A 21 -1.27 -5.17 2.32
CA LEU A 21 -0.44 -5.84 1.31
C LEU A 21 0.42 -4.86 0.50
N LEU A 22 -0.09 -3.64 0.29
CA LEU A 22 0.56 -2.61 -0.52
C LEU A 22 1.25 -1.52 0.32
N THR A 23 1.26 -1.67 1.64
CA THR A 23 1.79 -0.67 2.59
C THR A 23 3.15 -1.10 3.13
N ASP A 24 4.07 -0.15 3.28
CA ASP A 24 5.36 -0.42 3.94
C ASP A 24 5.17 -0.56 5.46
N PRO A 25 5.65 -1.64 6.11
CA PRO A 25 5.57 -1.81 7.56
C PRO A 25 6.17 -0.65 8.37
N GLU A 26 7.19 0.05 7.84
CA GLU A 26 7.83 1.16 8.55
C GLU A 26 6.86 2.33 8.80
N ASN A 27 5.79 2.48 7.98
CA ASN A 27 4.77 3.52 8.14
C ASN A 27 3.86 3.32 9.37
N PHE A 28 3.94 2.17 10.05
CA PHE A 28 3.26 1.96 11.34
C PHE A 28 4.04 2.51 12.54
N THR A 29 5.28 2.97 12.32
CA THR A 29 6.07 3.64 13.36
C THR A 29 5.86 5.16 13.29
N PRO A 30 5.76 5.87 14.43
CA PRO A 30 5.68 7.32 14.43
C PRO A 30 6.91 7.95 13.78
N ALA A 31 6.69 8.99 12.97
CA ALA A 31 7.78 9.68 12.29
C ALA A 31 8.80 10.25 13.29
N ASN A 32 10.08 10.05 13.00
CA ASN A 32 11.19 10.62 13.76
C ASN A 32 12.10 11.43 12.82
N PRO A 33 12.13 12.77 12.91
CA PRO A 33 12.92 13.60 12.00
C PRO A 33 14.43 13.44 12.17
N LEU A 34 14.90 12.80 13.24
CA LEU A 34 16.31 12.54 13.50
C LEU A 34 16.79 11.18 13.00
N ILE A 35 15.87 10.32 12.50
CA ILE A 35 16.18 8.96 12.06
C ILE A 35 15.59 8.74 10.68
N THR A 36 16.45 8.41 9.71
CA THR A 36 16.01 7.94 8.39
C THR A 36 15.93 6.41 8.39
N PRO A 37 14.82 5.80 7.95
CA PRO A 37 14.74 4.35 7.85
C PRO A 37 15.72 3.78 6.80
N PRO A 38 16.24 2.56 7.03
CA PRO A 38 17.28 1.98 6.18
C PRO A 38 16.79 1.59 4.78
N HIS A 39 15.50 1.28 4.61
CA HIS A 39 14.91 0.82 3.34
C HIS A 39 13.83 1.77 2.80
N ILE A 40 14.03 3.08 2.98
CA ILE A 40 13.10 4.11 2.52
C ILE A 40 12.91 4.07 0.99
N LYS A 41 11.65 3.92 0.57
CA LYS A 41 11.21 3.91 -0.83
C LYS A 41 9.84 4.57 -0.94
N PRO A 42 9.49 5.18 -2.09
CA PRO A 42 8.16 5.73 -2.26
C PRO A 42 7.13 4.61 -2.40
N GLU A 43 5.85 4.97 -2.39
CA GLU A 43 4.77 4.04 -2.66
C GLU A 43 4.94 3.37 -4.04
N TRP A 44 4.40 2.15 -4.16
CA TRP A 44 4.63 1.27 -5.31
C TRP A 44 4.35 1.93 -6.68
N TYR A 45 3.38 2.85 -6.75
CA TYR A 45 3.01 3.55 -7.97
C TYR A 45 4.01 4.64 -8.41
N PHE A 46 5.03 4.93 -7.61
CA PHE A 46 6.14 5.82 -7.97
C PHE A 46 7.43 5.08 -8.35
N LEU A 47 7.52 3.76 -8.16
CA LEU A 47 8.77 3.00 -8.37
C LEU A 47 9.22 2.93 -9.83
N PHE A 48 8.37 3.31 -10.78
CA PHE A 48 8.62 3.26 -12.22
C PHE A 48 8.63 4.65 -12.88
N ALA A 49 8.63 5.72 -12.07
CA ALA A 49 8.74 7.10 -12.54
C ALA A 49 10.19 7.48 -12.88
#